data_AF-A0A2V7X5M2-F1
#
_entry.id   AF-A0A2V7X5M2-F1
#
_cell.length_a   1.000
_cell.length_b   1.000
_cell.length_c   1.000
_cell.angle_alpha   90.00
_cell.angle_beta   90.00
_cell.angle_gamma   90.00
#
_symmetry.space_group_name_H-M   'P 1'
#
loop_
_entity.id
_entity.type
_entity.pdbx_description
1 polymer ?
#
loop_
_entity_poly.entity_id
_entity_poly.type
_entity_poly.pdbx_seq_one_letter_code
_entity_poly.pdbx_strand_id
1 'polypeptide(L)'
;MINAEAIRLVRHMECGKAGCACHSGRKHGPYYVLSNRSGGRGSYSYLDPGEAARVRTLVLRYREFRRGLQRLQKVNVELVSLLRRYQQAQLRRTGVKLGAGVVART
;
A
#
# COMPACT_ATOMS: atom_id res chain seq x y z
N MET A 1 6.70 6.67 0.36
CA MET A 1 5.28 6.24 0.30
C MET A 1 5.07 5.14 1.33
N ILE A 2 4.05 5.25 2.19
CA ILE A 2 3.76 4.26 3.24
C ILE A 2 3.37 2.92 2.60
N ASN A 3 4.07 1.85 2.96
CA ASN A 3 3.69 0.50 2.55
C ASN A 3 2.59 -0.03 3.50
N ALA A 4 1.37 -0.18 2.99
CA ALA A 4 0.20 -0.64 3.74
C ALA A 4 0.33 -2.06 4.32
N GLU A 5 1.11 -2.92 3.66
CA GLU A 5 1.35 -4.28 4.11
C GLU A 5 2.36 -4.32 5.27
N ALA A 6 3.26 -3.34 5.31
CA ALA A 6 4.24 -3.19 6.37
C ALA A 6 3.70 -2.49 7.63
N ILE A 7 2.42 -2.12 7.65
CA ILE A 7 1.80 -1.54 8.85
C ILE A 7 1.52 -2.65 9.88
N ARG A 8 2.06 -2.51 11.09
CA ARG A 8 1.85 -3.44 12.21
C ARG A 8 1.34 -2.66 13.43
N LEU A 9 0.52 -3.30 14.25
CA LEU A 9 -0.12 -2.67 15.42
C LEU A 9 0.26 -3.26 16.77
N VAL A 10 0.88 -4.44 16.79
CA VAL A 10 1.21 -5.13 18.04
C VAL A 10 2.66 -5.58 18.02
N ARG A 11 3.39 -5.26 19.07
CA ARG A 11 4.79 -5.65 19.24
C ARG A 11 4.98 -6.41 20.55
N HIS A 12 5.83 -7.43 20.51
CA HIS A 12 6.35 -8.11 21.69
C HIS A 12 7.87 -7.95 21.70
N MET A 13 8.44 -7.62 22.86
CA MET A 13 9.82 -7.17 23.00
C MET A 13 10.54 -7.85 24.16
N GLU A 14 11.86 -7.95 24.03
CA GLU A 14 12.74 -8.28 25.14
C GLU A 14 13.17 -6.99 25.84
N CYS A 15 13.30 -7.05 27.17
CA CYS A 15 13.83 -5.95 27.97
C CYS A 15 15.35 -6.08 28.14
N GLY A 16 16.00 -5.08 28.74
CA GLY A 16 17.43 -5.13 29.05
C GLY A 16 17.77 -5.75 30.41
N LYS A 17 16.79 -6.25 31.17
CA LYS A 17 17.01 -6.76 32.53
C LYS A 17 17.59 -8.17 32.48
N ALA A 18 18.80 -8.33 33.01
CA ALA A 18 19.45 -9.63 33.15
C ALA A 18 18.55 -10.63 33.89
N GLY A 19 18.44 -11.85 33.35
CA GLY A 19 17.61 -12.92 33.93
C GLY A 19 16.10 -12.76 33.71
N CYS A 20 15.63 -11.80 32.91
CA CYS A 20 14.20 -11.67 32.65
C CYS A 20 13.67 -12.85 31.80
N ALA A 21 12.47 -13.34 32.14
CA ALA A 21 11.78 -14.40 31.41
C ALA A 21 11.48 -14.03 29.94
N CYS A 22 11.58 -12.76 29.55
CA CYS A 22 11.45 -12.36 28.16
C CYS A 22 12.52 -12.96 27.25
N HIS A 23 13.72 -13.20 27.78
CA HIS A 23 14.83 -13.80 27.04
C HIS A 23 14.66 -15.31 26.82
N SER A 24 13.79 -15.97 27.59
CA SER A 24 13.45 -17.39 27.44
C SER A 24 12.16 -17.63 26.64
N GLY A 25 11.70 -16.62 25.90
CA GLY A 25 10.55 -16.72 24.98
C GLY A 25 9.26 -16.05 25.46
N ARG A 26 9.17 -15.63 26.73
CA ARG A 26 8.00 -14.91 27.27
C ARG A 26 8.12 -13.40 27.09
N LYS A 27 8.16 -12.96 25.82
CA LYS A 27 8.38 -11.55 25.47
C LYS A 27 7.36 -10.61 26.12
N HIS A 28 7.79 -9.41 26.51
CA HIS A 28 6.92 -8.37 27.04
C HIS A 28 5.97 -7.85 25.96
N GLY A 29 4.73 -7.64 26.34
CA GLY A 29 3.66 -7.15 25.48
C GLY A 29 2.31 -7.75 25.87
N PRO A 30 1.26 -7.48 25.08
CA PRO A 30 1.29 -6.72 23.83
C PRO A 30 1.43 -5.21 24.05
N TYR A 31 2.40 -4.57 23.38
CA TYR A 31 2.42 -3.12 23.22
C TYR A 31 1.68 -2.76 21.93
N TYR A 32 0.72 -1.83 22.03
CA TYR A 32 0.06 -1.28 20.85
C TYR A 32 0.97 -0.24 20.22
N VAL A 33 1.48 -0.55 19.04
CA VAL A 33 2.44 0.28 18.32
C VAL A 33 2.07 0.29 16.85
N LEU A 34 1.71 1.45 16.32
CA LEU A 34 1.63 1.66 14.89
C LEU A 34 3.05 1.78 14.33
N SER A 35 3.52 0.72 13.68
CA SER A 35 4.74 0.79 12.88
C SER A 35 4.39 1.04 11.43
N ASN A 36 5.06 1.97 10.77
CA ASN A 36 5.06 2.05 9.31
C ASN A 36 6.49 1.89 8.79
N ARG A 37 6.64 1.26 7.63
CA ARG A 37 7.90 1.26 6.87
C ARG A 37 7.66 1.93 5.52
N SER A 38 8.45 2.95 5.23
CA SER A 38 8.43 3.67 3.96
C SER A 38 9.88 3.94 3.53
N GLY A 39 10.26 3.49 2.32
CA GLY A 39 11.57 3.82 1.73
C GLY A 39 12.77 3.41 2.60
N GLY A 40 12.72 2.23 3.23
CA GLY A 40 13.82 1.70 4.05
C GLY A 40 13.90 2.21 5.49
N ARG A 41 13.10 3.22 5.88
CA ARG A 41 13.02 3.70 7.28
C ARG A 41 11.70 3.27 7.91
N GLY A 42 11.78 2.83 9.17
CA GLY A 42 10.62 2.48 9.99
C GLY A 42 10.35 3.55 11.04
N SER A 43 9.11 4.00 11.17
CA SER A 43 8.67 4.81 12.31
C SER A 43 7.71 4.03 13.19
N TYR A 44 7.70 4.34 14.48
CA TYR A 44 6.86 3.73 15.48
C TYR A 44 6.11 4.80 16.27
N SER A 45 4.81 4.60 16.46
CA SER A 45 3.98 5.41 17.34
C SER A 45 3.31 4.47 18.35
N TYR A 46 3.57 4.67 19.63
CA TYR A 46 2.91 3.92 20.70
C TYR A 46 1.50 4.46 20.88
N LEU A 47 0.56 3.57 21.19
CA LEU A 47 -0.86 3.87 21.28
C LEU A 47 -1.39 3.39 22.63
N ASP A 48 -2.31 4.16 23.20
CA ASP A 48 -3.10 3.67 24.33
C ASP A 48 -4.16 2.65 23.86
N PRO A 49 -4.70 1.79 24.76
CA PRO A 49 -5.64 0.74 24.36
C PRO A 49 -6.89 1.24 23.61
N GLY A 50 -7.44 2.39 24.02
CA GLY A 50 -8.61 3.01 23.35
C GLY A 50 -8.28 3.57 21.96
N GLU A 51 -7.03 3.96 21.72
CA GLU A 51 -6.55 4.38 20.40
C GLU A 51 -6.25 3.16 19.53
N ALA A 52 -5.68 2.10 20.10
CA ALA A 52 -5.32 0.88 19.37
C ALA A 52 -6.51 0.25 18.63
N ALA A 53 -7.68 0.22 19.26
CA ALA A 53 -8.90 -0.27 18.64
C ALA A 53 -9.31 0.57 17.41
N ARG A 54 -9.29 1.91 17.55
CA ARG A 54 -9.61 2.85 16.46
C ARG A 54 -8.60 2.75 15.32
N VAL A 55 -7.30 2.74 15.63
CA VAL A 55 -6.23 2.64 14.64
C VAL A 55 -6.29 1.29 13.92
N ARG A 56 -6.65 0.19 14.60
CA ARG A 56 -6.87 -1.12 13.93
C ARG A 56 -7.89 -1.02 12.81
N THR A 57 -9.04 -0.39 13.06
CA THR A 57 -10.07 -0.20 12.03
C THR A 57 -9.55 0.65 10.87
N LEU A 58 -8.82 1.74 11.16
CA LEU A 58 -8.25 2.61 10.14
C LEU A 58 -7.20 1.89 9.27
N VAL A 59 -6.33 1.07 9.88
CA VAL A 59 -5.33 0.29 9.15
C VAL A 59 -5.98 -0.72 8.22
N LEU A 60 -7.07 -1.37 8.64
CA LEU A 60 -7.83 -2.28 7.78
C LEU A 60 -8.44 -1.55 6.57
N ARG A 61 -9.11 -0.42 6.80
CA ARG A 61 -9.68 0.42 5.73
C ARG A 61 -8.60 0.92 4.77
N TYR A 62 -7.46 1.35 5.30
CA TYR A 62 -6.32 1.80 4.48
C TYR A 62 -5.78 0.68 3.59
N ARG A 63 -5.63 -0.54 4.12
CA ARG A 63 -5.20 -1.70 3.32
C ARG A 63 -6.17 -2.02 2.21
N GLU A 64 -7.47 -2.02 2.50
CA GLU A 64 -8.51 -2.26 1.50
C GLU A 64 -8.49 -1.19 0.40
N PHE A 65 -8.44 0.08 0.78
CA PHE A 65 -8.33 1.21 -0.14
C PHE A 65 -7.10 1.07 -1.06
N ARG A 66 -5.93 0.73 -0.49
CA ARG A 66 -4.69 0.56 -1.25
C ARG A 66 -4.76 -0.62 -2.23
N ARG A 67 -5.39 -1.73 -1.85
CA ARG A 67 -5.66 -2.85 -2.78
C ARG A 67 -6.57 -2.43 -3.93
N GLY A 68 -7.63 -1.67 -3.63
CA GLY A 68 -8.51 -1.10 -4.65
C GLY A 68 -7.75 -0.22 -5.64
N LEU A 69 -6.91 0.68 -5.15
CA LEU A 69 -6.10 1.56 -5.98
C LEU A 69 -5.10 0.78 -6.86
N GLN A 70 -4.46 -0.26 -6.32
CA GLN A 70 -3.56 -1.14 -7.09
C GLN A 70 -4.33 -1.86 -8.22
N ARG A 71 -5.54 -2.36 -7.94
CA ARG A 71 -6.39 -2.96 -8.98
C ARG A 71 -6.75 -1.96 -10.07
N LEU A 72 -7.14 -0.75 -9.70
CA LEU A 72 -7.47 0.31 -10.65
C LEU A 72 -6.27 0.67 -11.53
N GLN A 73 -5.08 0.80 -10.93
CA GLN A 73 -3.83 1.04 -11.67
C GLN A 73 -3.54 -0.07 -12.68
N LYS A 74 -3.73 -1.34 -12.29
CA LYS A 74 -3.54 -2.49 -13.19
C LYS A 74 -4.48 -2.43 -14.39
N VAL A 75 -5.77 -2.18 -14.14
CA VAL A 75 -6.78 -2.03 -15.20
C VAL A 75 -6.42 -0.88 -16.13
N ASN A 76 -5.99 0.26 -15.59
CA ASN A 76 -5.59 1.42 -16.39
C ASN A 76 -4.41 1.11 -17.31
N VAL A 77 -3.38 0.42 -16.80
CA VAL A 77 -2.22 0.00 -17.61
C VAL A 77 -2.65 -0.94 -18.74
N GLU A 78 -3.54 -1.89 -18.44
CA GLU A 78 -4.07 -2.82 -19.44
C GLU A 78 -4.89 -2.11 -20.52
N LEU A 79 -5.76 -1.19 -20.11
CA LEU A 79 -6.57 -0.38 -21.02
C LEU A 79 -5.70 0.45 -21.96
N VAL A 80 -4.68 1.15 -21.44
CA VAL A 80 -3.74 1.93 -22.25
C VAL A 80 -3.00 1.04 -23.24
N SER A 81 -2.58 -0.17 -22.83
CA SER A 81 -1.94 -1.16 -23.71
C SER A 81 -2.87 -1.62 -24.84
N LEU A 82 -4.12 -1.95 -24.53
CA LEU A 82 -5.13 -2.33 -25.52
C LEU A 82 -5.42 -1.20 -26.51
N LEU A 83 -5.60 0.03 -26.03
CA LEU A 83 -5.84 1.19 -26.87
C LEU A 83 -4.66 1.47 -27.82
N ARG A 84 -3.42 1.35 -27.35
CA ARG A 84 -2.23 1.47 -28.21
C ARG A 84 -2.20 0.41 -29.30
N ARG A 85 -2.47 -0.85 -28.96
CA ARG A 85 -2.54 -1.95 -29.94
C ARG A 85 -3.64 -1.71 -30.99
N TYR A 86 -4.81 -1.27 -30.54
CA TYR A 86 -5.92 -0.93 -31.42
C TYR A 86 -5.55 0.22 -32.39
N GLN A 87 -4.96 1.30 -31.89
CA GLN A 87 -4.49 2.41 -32.71
C GLN A 87 -3.45 1.97 -33.77
N GLN A 88 -2.52 1.09 -33.40
CA GLN A 88 -1.53 0.54 -34.34
C GLN A 88 -2.17 -0.35 -35.42
N ALA A 89 -3.12 -1.20 -35.06
CA ALA A 89 -3.84 -2.05 -36.01
C ALA A 89 -4.64 -1.20 -37.01
N GLN A 90 -5.27 -0.13 -36.52
CA GLN A 90 -6.03 0.80 -37.36
C GLN A 90 -5.12 1.59 -38.29
N LEU A 91 -3.99 2.11 -37.79
CA LEU A 91 -2.96 2.73 -38.63
C LEU A 91 -2.50 1.83 -39.78
N ARG A 92 -2.26 0.54 -39.50
CA ARG A 92 -1.87 -0.43 -40.53
C ARG A 92 -2.99 -0.68 -41.55
N ARG A 93 -4.24 -0.64 -41.12
CA ARG A 93 -5.40 -0.92 -41.98
C ARG A 93 -5.85 0.28 -42.82
N THR A 94 -5.87 1.47 -42.25
CA THR A 94 -6.44 2.68 -42.86
C THR A 94 -5.39 3.73 -43.26
N GLY A 95 -4.14 3.58 -42.82
CA GLY A 95 -3.09 4.60 -42.99
C GLY A 95 -3.26 5.83 -42.09
N VAL A 96 -4.31 5.90 -41.27
CA VAL A 96 -4.67 7.09 -40.48
C VAL A 96 -4.58 6.81 -38.98
N LYS A 97 -3.96 7.72 -38.22
CA LYS A 97 -3.89 7.62 -36.76
C LYS A 97 -5.23 7.96 -36.12
N LEU A 98 -5.77 7.04 -35.33
CA LEU A 98 -6.91 7.31 -34.46
C LEU A 98 -6.60 8.47 -33.51
N GLY A 99 -7.46 9.50 -33.52
CA GLY A 99 -7.29 10.73 -32.75
C GLY A 99 -6.66 11.90 -33.50
N ALA A 100 -6.19 11.71 -34.74
CA ALA A 100 -5.66 12.81 -35.57
C ALA A 100 -6.69 13.92 -35.86
N GLY A 101 -8.00 13.60 -35.81
CA GLY A 101 -9.09 14.57 -35.98
C GLY A 101 -9.60 15.22 -34.68
N VAL A 102 -9.06 14.87 -33.51
CA VAL A 102 -9.51 15.43 -32.21
C VAL A 102 -8.69 16.66 -31.80
N VAL A 103 -7.44 16.79 -32.26
CA VAL A 103 -6.54 17.90 -31.92
C VAL A 103 -6.73 19.12 -32.85
N ALA A 104 -7.47 18.99 -33.94
CA ALA A 104 -7.79 20.08 -34.86
C ALA A 104 -9.20 20.62 -34.61
N ARG A 105 -9.43 21.26 -33.46
CA ARG A 105 -10.56 22.18 -33.25
C ARG A 105 -10.22 23.14 -32.11
N THR A 106 -10.01 24.41 -32.50
CA THR A 106 -9.86 25.68 -31.77
C THR A 106 -8.66 25.84 -30.84
#